data_AF-A0A316EHN6-F1
#
_entry.id   AF-A0A316EHN6-F1
#
_cell.length_a   1.000
_cell.length_b   1.000
_cell.length_c   1.000
_cell.angle_alpha   90.00
_cell.angle_beta   90.00
_cell.angle_gamma   90.00
#
_symmetry.space_group_name_H-M   'P 1'
#
loop_
_entity.id
_entity.type
_entity.pdbx_description
1 polymer ?
#
loop_
_entity_poly.entity_id
_entity_poly.type
_entity_poly.pdbx_seq_one_letter_code
_entity_poly.pdbx_strand_id
1 'polypeptide(L)'
;MKILDELKHFWEVNNLPIDGGVKDKFNEVSIVGFSFKYPNLDGKALMLHDLNHLITGYKTNWTGECEVSAWELASGGRKGYAATWIYPISLVLIGMVICPFKTYKAFINGLGKRNSFIISNQTNIWKLTKTELITLVG
;
A
#
# COMPACT_ATOMS: atom_id res chain seq x y z
N MET A 1 -1.02 20.00 -5.46
CA MET A 1 -0.42 18.99 -6.36
C MET A 1 -1.42 17.84 -6.55
N LYS A 2 -1.47 17.20 -7.72
CA LYS A 2 -2.35 16.04 -7.95
C LYS A 2 -1.73 14.78 -7.34
N ILE A 3 -2.55 13.78 -7.03
CA ILE A 3 -2.08 12.53 -6.41
C ILE A 3 -0.99 11.83 -7.23
N LEU A 4 -1.09 11.85 -8.56
CA LEU A 4 -0.09 11.20 -9.41
C LEU A 4 1.31 11.83 -9.24
N ASP A 5 1.38 13.15 -9.06
CA ASP A 5 2.64 13.85 -8.86
C ASP A 5 3.20 13.59 -7.45
N GLU A 6 2.33 13.53 -6.43
CA GLU A 6 2.69 13.09 -5.07
C GLU A 6 3.26 11.67 -5.06
N LEU A 7 2.67 10.76 -5.85
CA LEU A 7 3.09 9.38 -5.96
C LEU A 7 4.44 9.23 -6.67
N LYS A 8 4.66 10.00 -7.74
CA LYS A 8 5.98 10.06 -8.40
C LYS A 8 7.06 10.58 -7.49
N HIS A 9 6.77 11.64 -6.74
CA HIS A 9 7.69 12.17 -5.75
C HIS A 9 7.96 11.15 -4.64
N PHE A 10 6.93 10.42 -4.19
CA PHE A 10 7.10 9.31 -3.24
C PHE A 10 8.05 8.24 -3.75
N TRP A 11 7.95 7.83 -5.02
CA TRP A 11 8.87 6.85 -5.59
C TRP A 11 10.30 7.37 -5.62
N GLU A 12 10.50 8.62 -6.05
CA GLU A 12 11.81 9.28 -6.09
C GLU A 12 12.48 9.29 -4.72
N VAL A 13 11.79 9.78 -3.67
CA VAL A 13 12.39 9.91 -2.33
C VAL A 13 12.62 8.56 -1.64
N ASN A 14 11.96 7.50 -2.09
CA ASN A 14 12.14 6.14 -1.57
C ASN A 14 13.07 5.28 -2.44
N ASN A 15 13.75 5.86 -3.44
CA ASN A 15 14.62 5.16 -4.40
C ASN A 15 13.90 4.00 -5.13
N LEU A 16 12.61 4.16 -5.39
CA LEU A 16 11.83 3.22 -6.19
C LEU A 16 11.96 3.56 -7.68
N PRO A 17 11.67 2.61 -8.59
CA PRO A 17 11.64 2.90 -10.02
C PRO A 17 10.73 4.09 -10.36
N ILE A 18 11.01 4.79 -11.47
CA ILE A 18 10.29 6.01 -11.87
C ILE A 18 8.79 5.79 -12.13
N ASP A 19 8.38 4.55 -12.40
CA ASP A 19 6.99 4.13 -12.55
C ASP A 19 6.50 3.28 -11.37
N GLY A 20 7.22 3.25 -10.26
CA GLY A 20 6.91 2.44 -9.09
C GLY A 20 7.09 0.93 -9.29
N GLY A 21 7.71 0.48 -10.38
CA GLY A 21 7.83 -0.94 -10.71
C GLY A 21 6.57 -1.51 -11.39
N VAL A 22 5.67 -0.63 -11.88
CA VAL A 22 4.42 -1.02 -12.56
C VAL A 22 4.67 -1.95 -13.77
N LYS A 23 5.81 -1.80 -14.45
CA LYS A 23 6.19 -2.64 -15.60
C LYS A 23 7.03 -3.86 -15.24
N ASP A 24 7.47 -3.97 -13.99
CA ASP A 24 8.29 -5.10 -13.55
C ASP A 24 7.44 -6.35 -13.43
N LYS A 25 8.03 -7.52 -13.73
CA LYS A 25 7.34 -8.81 -13.58
C LYS A 25 7.18 -9.22 -12.12
N PHE A 26 8.08 -8.75 -11.26
CA PHE A 26 8.12 -9.09 -9.84
C PHE A 26 8.45 -7.85 -9.03
N ASN A 27 7.79 -7.72 -7.89
CA ASN A 27 8.11 -6.76 -6.85
C ASN A 27 8.96 -7.46 -5.79
N GLU A 28 10.05 -6.83 -5.37
CA GLU A 28 10.95 -7.38 -4.36
C GLU A 28 10.71 -6.72 -3.01
N VAL A 29 10.51 -7.54 -1.98
CA VAL A 29 10.36 -7.08 -0.59
C VAL A 29 11.37 -7.81 0.27
N SER A 30 12.26 -7.06 0.94
CA SER A 30 13.30 -7.63 1.79
C SER A 30 12.87 -7.65 3.25
N ILE A 31 12.52 -8.82 3.78
CA ILE A 31 12.03 -9.04 5.14
C ILE A 31 13.14 -9.67 5.98
N VAL A 32 13.62 -8.97 7.01
CA VAL A 32 14.65 -9.46 7.95
C VAL A 32 15.86 -10.08 7.22
N GLY A 33 16.34 -9.41 6.18
CA GLY A 33 17.49 -9.85 5.38
C GLY A 33 17.20 -10.90 4.30
N PHE A 34 15.96 -11.38 4.17
CA PHE A 34 15.54 -12.28 3.10
C PHE A 34 14.71 -11.54 2.05
N SER A 35 15.12 -11.61 0.78
CA SER A 35 14.36 -11.04 -0.32
C SER A 35 13.28 -12.00 -0.82
N PHE A 36 12.04 -11.52 -0.83
CA PHE A 36 10.88 -12.21 -1.38
C PHE A 36 10.46 -11.53 -2.67
N LYS A 37 10.25 -12.33 -3.72
CA LYS A 37 9.74 -11.84 -5.00
C LYS A 37 8.27 -12.19 -5.14
N TYR A 38 7.43 -11.17 -5.24
CA TYR A 38 6.00 -11.32 -5.51
C TYR A 38 5.72 -11.02 -6.97
N PRO A 39 4.93 -11.83 -7.67
CA PRO A 39 4.55 -11.49 -9.04
C PRO A 39 3.78 -10.16 -9.03
N ASN A 40 4.11 -9.27 -9.96
CA ASN A 40 3.33 -8.07 -10.20
C ASN A 40 2.09 -8.46 -11.01
N LEU A 41 0.98 -8.66 -10.31
CA LEU A 41 -0.27 -9.16 -10.91
C LEU A 41 -1.13 -8.05 -11.51
N ASP A 42 -0.97 -6.80 -11.04
CA ASP A 42 -1.69 -5.64 -11.53
C ASP A 42 -0.95 -4.35 -11.16
N GLY A 43 -0.50 -3.60 -12.16
CA GLY A 43 0.24 -2.36 -11.95
C GLY A 43 -0.58 -1.25 -11.30
N LYS A 44 -1.90 -1.19 -11.56
CA LYS A 44 -2.76 -0.20 -10.88
C LYS A 44 -2.93 -0.57 -9.41
N ALA A 45 -3.01 -1.86 -9.07
CA ALA A 45 -3.04 -2.29 -7.68
C ALA A 45 -1.75 -1.91 -6.93
N LEU A 46 -0.59 -2.01 -7.59
CA LEU A 46 0.70 -1.56 -7.02
C LEU A 46 0.68 -0.06 -6.73
N MET A 47 0.24 0.77 -7.69
CA MET A 47 0.12 2.21 -7.46
C MET A 47 -0.87 2.56 -6.33
N LEU A 48 -1.97 1.82 -6.22
CA LEU A 48 -2.94 2.01 -5.12
C LEU A 48 -2.35 1.60 -3.77
N HIS A 49 -1.56 0.53 -3.73
CA HIS A 49 -0.82 0.12 -2.54
C HIS A 49 0.18 1.19 -2.10
N ASP A 50 1.01 1.69 -3.01
CA ASP A 50 1.96 2.78 -2.72
C ASP A 50 1.26 4.06 -2.23
N LEU A 51 0.06 4.34 -2.76
CA LEU A 51 -0.76 5.45 -2.28
C LEU A 51 -1.20 5.26 -0.81
N ASN A 52 -1.34 4.03 -0.33
CA ASN A 52 -1.65 3.78 1.08
C ASN A 52 -0.47 4.13 2.00
N HIS A 53 0.79 4.05 1.52
CA HIS A 53 1.93 4.60 2.27
C HIS A 53 1.83 6.13 2.39
N LEU A 54 1.43 6.81 1.32
CA LEU A 54 1.22 8.27 1.35
C LEU A 54 0.07 8.69 2.30
N ILE A 55 -0.98 7.89 2.39
CA ILE A 55 -2.12 8.13 3.29
C ILE A 55 -1.72 7.94 4.75
N THR A 56 -0.99 6.86 5.04
CA THR A 56 -0.72 6.41 6.42
C THR A 56 0.57 6.96 7.00
N GLY A 57 1.52 7.32 6.14
CA GLY A 57 2.90 7.64 6.53
C GLY A 57 3.76 6.43 6.89
N TYR A 58 3.26 5.19 6.70
CA TYR A 58 4.08 4.00 6.89
C TYR A 58 5.21 3.96 5.84
N LYS A 59 6.40 3.55 6.26
CA LYS A 59 7.60 3.53 5.40
C LYS A 59 7.57 2.36 4.41
N THR A 60 8.41 2.40 3.39
CA THR A 60 8.63 1.31 2.41
C THR A 60 9.65 0.27 2.88
N ASN A 61 9.96 0.24 4.18
CA ASN A 61 10.79 -0.83 4.75
C ASN A 61 9.90 -2.00 5.15
N TRP A 62 10.48 -3.17 5.38
CA TRP A 62 9.69 -4.38 5.68
C TRP A 62 8.72 -4.24 6.85
N THR A 63 9.03 -3.42 7.87
CA THR A 63 8.09 -3.16 8.96
C THR A 63 6.90 -2.35 8.45
N GLY A 64 7.15 -1.30 7.68
CA GLY A 64 6.11 -0.47 7.10
C GLY A 64 5.26 -1.19 6.05
N GLU A 65 5.84 -2.13 5.30
CA GLU A 65 5.12 -3.06 4.43
C GLU A 65 4.13 -3.95 5.20
N CYS A 66 4.53 -4.42 6.39
CA CYS A 66 3.64 -5.15 7.28
C CYS A 66 2.55 -4.24 7.87
N GLU A 67 2.90 -3.02 8.26
CA GLU A 67 1.95 -2.03 8.80
C GLU A 67 0.90 -1.62 7.75
N VAL A 68 1.33 -1.23 6.55
CA VAL A 68 0.41 -0.83 5.48
C VAL A 68 -0.47 -1.99 5.04
N SER A 69 0.05 -3.22 4.99
CA SER A 69 -0.74 -4.40 4.61
C SER A 69 -1.83 -4.71 5.64
N ALA A 70 -1.52 -4.54 6.93
CA ALA A 70 -2.50 -4.70 8.00
C ALA A 70 -3.56 -3.60 7.97
N TRP A 71 -3.14 -2.36 7.71
CA TRP A 71 -4.05 -1.24 7.54
C TRP A 71 -4.96 -1.43 6.32
N GLU A 72 -4.43 -1.88 5.19
CA GLU A 72 -5.17 -2.21 3.97
C GLU A 72 -6.25 -3.25 4.23
N LEU A 73 -5.89 -4.33 4.94
CA LEU A 73 -6.82 -5.39 5.34
C LEU A 73 -7.99 -4.82 6.15
N ALA A 74 -7.72 -3.96 7.13
CA ALA A 74 -8.72 -3.37 8.01
C ALA A 74 -9.62 -2.31 7.35
N SER A 75 -9.07 -1.55 6.40
CA SER A 75 -9.70 -0.38 5.75
C SER A 75 -10.49 -0.72 4.48
N GLY A 76 -10.98 -1.96 4.39
CA GLY A 76 -11.82 -2.46 3.31
C GLY A 76 -11.13 -3.38 2.30
N GLY A 77 -9.84 -3.65 2.45
CA GLY A 77 -9.13 -4.61 1.63
C GLY A 77 -8.88 -4.15 0.18
N ARG A 78 -8.49 -5.09 -0.68
CA ARG A 78 -8.15 -4.84 -2.09
C ARG A 78 -9.34 -5.06 -3.03
N LYS A 79 -10.44 -4.35 -2.80
CA LYS A 79 -11.69 -4.50 -3.57
C LYS A 79 -11.44 -4.29 -5.08
N GLY A 80 -11.86 -5.25 -5.90
CA GLY A 80 -11.65 -5.23 -7.36
C GLY A 80 -10.32 -5.84 -7.84
N TYR A 81 -9.44 -6.25 -6.92
CA TYR A 81 -8.09 -6.74 -7.24
C TYR A 81 -7.79 -8.09 -6.56
N ALA A 82 -8.67 -9.08 -6.79
CA ALA A 82 -8.67 -10.34 -6.06
C ALA A 82 -7.33 -11.12 -6.13
N ALA A 83 -6.69 -11.14 -7.30
CA ALA A 83 -5.41 -11.83 -7.47
C ALA A 83 -4.29 -11.26 -6.59
N THR A 84 -4.38 -9.98 -6.20
CA THR A 84 -3.32 -9.28 -5.47
C THR A 84 -3.34 -9.51 -3.95
N TRP A 85 -4.32 -10.26 -3.42
CA TRP A 85 -4.47 -10.55 -1.99
C TRP A 85 -3.34 -11.38 -1.39
N ILE A 86 -2.63 -12.16 -2.21
CA ILE A 86 -1.50 -12.97 -1.75
C ILE A 86 -0.42 -12.11 -1.06
N TYR A 87 -0.21 -10.89 -1.57
CA TYR A 87 0.79 -9.95 -1.05
C TYR A 87 0.45 -9.43 0.36
N PRO A 88 -0.68 -8.73 0.60
CA PRO A 88 -0.97 -8.18 1.91
C PRO A 88 -1.24 -9.26 2.95
N ILE A 89 -1.83 -10.40 2.57
CA ILE A 89 -2.06 -11.51 3.52
C ILE A 89 -0.74 -12.08 4.02
N SER A 90 0.22 -12.35 3.12
CA SER A 90 1.53 -12.86 3.53
C SER A 90 2.27 -11.86 4.42
N LEU A 91 2.26 -10.57 4.10
CA LEU A 91 2.89 -9.53 4.92
C LEU A 91 2.21 -9.33 6.28
N VAL A 92 0.88 -9.46 6.36
CA VAL A 92 0.17 -9.42 7.65
C VAL A 92 0.56 -10.61 8.51
N LEU A 93 0.59 -11.83 7.95
CA LEU A 93 1.01 -13.04 8.66
C LEU A 93 2.45 -12.93 9.17
N ILE A 94 3.36 -12.44 8.33
CA ILE A 94 4.76 -12.18 8.70
C ILE A 94 4.84 -11.10 9.78
N GLY A 95 4.10 -10.00 9.62
CA GLY A 95 4.05 -8.90 10.58
C GLY A 95 3.59 -9.32 11.96
N MET A 96 2.58 -10.21 12.04
CA MET A 96 2.10 -10.78 13.30
C MET A 96 3.17 -11.62 14.03
N VAL A 97 4.20 -12.11 13.33
CA VAL A 97 5.31 -12.85 13.93
C VAL A 97 6.48 -11.94 14.27
N ILE A 98 6.87 -11.04 13.33
CA ILE A 98 8.11 -10.27 13.41
C ILE A 98 7.92 -8.91 14.09
N CYS A 99 6.78 -8.25 13.89
CA CYS A 99 6.48 -6.93 14.46
C CYS A 99 5.03 -6.80 14.96
N PRO A 100 4.54 -7.73 15.83
CA PRO A 100 3.12 -7.92 16.13
C PRO A 100 2.42 -6.66 16.62
N PHE A 101 3.02 -5.90 17.53
CA PHE A 101 2.40 -4.69 18.08
C PHE A 101 2.20 -3.60 17.02
N LYS A 102 3.14 -3.47 16.09
CA LYS A 102 3.06 -2.48 15.00
C LYS A 102 2.00 -2.89 13.99
N THR A 103 2.02 -4.17 13.58
CA THR A 103 1.01 -4.75 12.68
C THR A 103 -0.39 -4.62 13.27
N TYR A 104 -0.57 -4.98 14.56
CA TYR A 104 -1.86 -4.84 15.24
C TYR A 104 -2.31 -3.38 15.36
N LYS A 105 -1.42 -2.47 15.77
CA LYS A 105 -1.73 -1.03 15.82
C LYS A 105 -2.14 -0.50 14.45
N ALA A 106 -1.45 -0.91 13.39
CA ALA A 106 -1.78 -0.49 12.03
C ALA A 106 -3.14 -1.04 11.56
N PHE A 107 -3.48 -2.28 11.92
CA PHE A 107 -4.81 -2.84 11.71
C PHE A 107 -5.88 -2.00 12.40
N ILE A 108 -5.72 -1.71 13.70
CA ILE A 108 -6.69 -0.88 14.45
C ILE A 108 -6.82 0.52 13.83
N ASN A 109 -5.72 1.14 13.41
CA ASN A 109 -5.74 2.43 12.72
C ASN A 109 -6.50 2.41 11.38
N GLY A 110 -6.67 1.23 10.76
CA GLY A 110 -7.42 1.06 9.52
C GLY A 110 -8.91 0.82 9.73
N LEU A 111 -9.35 0.48 10.94
CA LEU A 111 -10.76 0.25 11.22
C LEU A 111 -11.57 1.54 11.03
N GLY A 112 -12.69 1.42 10.31
CA GLY A 112 -13.56 2.55 9.98
C GLY A 112 -13.00 3.49 8.91
N LYS A 113 -11.84 3.16 8.32
CA LYS A 113 -11.21 3.93 7.23
C LYS A 113 -11.51 3.33 5.87
N ARG A 114 -11.29 4.11 4.81
CA ARG A 114 -11.34 3.68 3.41
C ARG A 114 -9.97 3.82 2.78
N ASN A 115 -9.38 2.70 2.33
CA ASN A 115 -8.12 2.75 1.57
C ASN A 115 -8.29 3.22 0.12
N SER A 116 -7.16 3.40 -0.56
CA SER A 116 -7.09 3.77 -1.97
C SER A 116 -7.87 2.82 -2.89
N PHE A 117 -7.92 1.52 -2.60
CA PHE A 117 -8.68 0.53 -3.37
C PHE A 117 -10.19 0.81 -3.28
N ILE A 118 -10.71 1.09 -2.08
CA ILE A 118 -12.12 1.47 -1.91
C ILE A 118 -12.44 2.78 -2.64
N ILE A 119 -11.62 3.81 -2.44
CA ILE A 119 -11.85 5.14 -3.01
C ILE A 119 -11.78 5.09 -4.55
N SER A 120 -10.82 4.37 -5.11
CA SER A 120 -10.65 4.24 -6.57
C SER A 120 -11.80 3.52 -7.28
N ASN A 121 -12.61 2.75 -6.57
CA ASN A 121 -13.83 2.13 -7.10
C ASN A 121 -15.03 3.09 -7.10
N GLN A 122 -14.95 4.22 -6.39
CA GLN A 122 -16.04 5.18 -6.24
C GLN A 122 -15.82 6.44 -7.07
N THR A 123 -14.56 6.81 -7.32
CA THR A 123 -14.20 8.03 -8.05
C THR A 123 -12.88 7.85 -8.80
N ASN A 124 -12.59 8.78 -9.70
CA ASN A 124 -11.29 8.85 -10.35
C ASN A 124 -10.25 9.46 -9.39
N ILE A 125 -9.64 8.59 -8.59
CA ILE A 125 -8.66 8.94 -7.54
C ILE A 125 -7.48 9.78 -8.07
N TRP A 126 -7.11 9.62 -9.34
CA TRP A 126 -5.99 10.34 -9.97
C TRP A 126 -6.28 11.83 -10.22
N LYS A 127 -7.56 12.23 -10.21
CA LYS A 127 -7.96 13.63 -10.31
C LYS A 127 -7.94 14.35 -8.96
N LEU A 128 -7.79 13.63 -7.85
CA LEU A 128 -7.78 14.22 -6.52
C LEU A 128 -6.44 14.89 -6.21
N THR A 129 -6.49 15.82 -5.27
CA THR A 129 -5.36 16.31 -4.49
C THR A 129 -5.13 15.42 -3.27
N LYS A 130 -3.96 15.54 -2.65
CA LYS A 130 -3.65 14.84 -1.39
C LYS A 130 -4.67 15.14 -0.29
N THR A 131 -5.05 16.39 -0.13
CA THR A 131 -6.03 16.82 0.88
C THR A 131 -7.40 16.21 0.64
N GLU A 132 -7.89 16.21 -0.61
CA GLU A 132 -9.17 15.57 -0.95
C GLU A 132 -9.13 14.06 -0.69
N LEU A 133 -8.03 13.40 -1.03
CA LEU A 133 -7.84 11.98 -0.74
C LEU A 133 -7.91 11.70 0.76
N ILE A 134 -7.18 12.47 1.58
CA ILE A 134 -7.17 12.31 3.05
C ILE A 134 -8.58 12.50 3.62
N THR A 135 -9.35 13.49 3.15
CA THR A 135 -10.75 13.68 3.56
C THR A 135 -11.63 12.48 3.20
N LEU A 136 -11.38 11.82 2.07
CA LEU A 136 -12.13 10.63 1.65
C LEU A 136 -11.72 9.36 2.41
N VAL A 137 -10.54 9.30 3.03
CA VAL A 137 -10.16 8.15 3.87
C VAL A 137 -11.08 8.03 5.09
N GLY A 138 -11.56 9.18 5.59
CA GLY A 138 -12.35 9.30 6.82
C GLY A 138 -11.47 9.34 8.06
#